data_AF-A0A957LVE7-F1
#
_entry.id   AF-A0A957LVE7-F1
#
_cell.length_a   1.000
_cell.length_b   1.000
_cell.length_c   1.000
_cell.angle_alpha   90.00
_cell.angle_beta   90.00
_cell.angle_gamma   90.00
#
_symmetry.space_group_name_H-M   'P 1'
#
loop_
_entity.id
_entity.type
_entity.pdbx_description
1 polymer ?
#
loop_
_entity_poly.entity_id
_entity_poly.type
_entity_poly.pdbx_seq_one_letter_code
_entity_poly.pdbx_strand_id
1 'polypeptide(L)'
;ANILHFTLPAAFLLFFLGLLLYTGAFFVTQRGLATIEMTPEMVGVIERTARVAPGSLSGEELYNTAVRYSAQTALVTFFVLTGILLMVFADPPVRWFAGGSPFQHGQWLSAAGAVALIAGYYVVLLVPGLREFFELVPLPPLFHAAILVSTVLWLFLQRYAWRANLLERFLDIPHGDNISAAKTDGSV
;
A
#
# COMPACT_ATOMS: atom_id res chain seq x y z
N ALA A 1 -22.21 5.37 -7.11
CA ALA A 1 -21.46 4.13 -6.83
C ALA A 1 -21.34 3.99 -5.32
N ASN A 2 -21.62 2.82 -4.75
CA ASN A 2 -21.55 2.60 -3.31
C ASN A 2 -20.07 2.49 -2.89
N ILE A 3 -19.58 3.38 -2.02
CA ILE A 3 -18.15 3.48 -1.62
C ILE A 3 -17.62 2.12 -1.12
N LEU A 4 -18.47 1.31 -0.50
CA LEU A 4 -18.14 -0.02 -0.01
C LEU A 4 -17.64 -0.98 -1.09
N HIS A 5 -18.21 -0.93 -2.31
CA HIS A 5 -17.73 -1.77 -3.43
C HIS A 5 -16.31 -1.40 -3.85
N PHE A 6 -15.96 -0.11 -3.72
CA PHE A 6 -14.64 0.38 -4.10
C PHE A 6 -13.59 0.06 -3.03
N THR A 7 -13.92 0.29 -1.75
CA THR A 7 -12.95 0.25 -0.65
C THR A 7 -12.68 -1.14 -0.09
N LEU A 8 -13.68 -2.04 -0.07
CA LEU A 8 -13.52 -3.38 0.52
C LEU A 8 -12.45 -4.24 -0.19
N PRO A 9 -12.44 -4.39 -1.52
CA PRO A 9 -11.43 -5.21 -2.20
C PRO A 9 -10.03 -4.62 -2.01
N ALA A 10 -9.95 -3.28 -2.04
CA ALA A 10 -8.70 -2.57 -1.78
C ALA A 10 -8.16 -2.88 -0.39
N ALA A 11 -9.00 -2.77 0.65
CA ALA A 11 -8.60 -3.04 2.02
C ALA A 11 -8.10 -4.48 2.21
N PHE A 12 -8.77 -5.48 1.63
CA PHE A 12 -8.31 -6.87 1.67
C PHE A 12 -6.96 -7.06 0.98
N LEU A 13 -6.78 -6.52 -0.23
CA LEU A 13 -5.52 -6.65 -0.96
C LEU A 13 -4.38 -5.91 -0.24
N LEU A 14 -4.65 -4.74 0.34
CA LEU A 14 -3.70 -3.99 1.16
C LEU A 14 -3.29 -4.79 2.39
N PHE A 15 -4.23 -5.42 3.08
CA PHE A 15 -3.95 -6.26 4.23
C PHE A 15 -3.03 -7.43 3.87
N PHE A 16 -3.39 -8.22 2.85
CA PHE A 16 -2.61 -9.41 2.49
C PHE A 16 -1.23 -9.06 1.92
N LEU A 17 -1.15 -8.11 0.97
CA LEU A 17 0.13 -7.73 0.39
C LEU A 17 1.01 -6.96 1.38
N GLY A 18 0.41 -6.11 2.23
CA GLY A 18 1.13 -5.45 3.32
C GLY A 18 1.71 -6.45 4.31
N LEU A 19 0.92 -7.45 4.74
CA LEU A 19 1.38 -8.52 5.63
C LEU A 19 2.50 -9.35 4.98
N LEU A 20 2.35 -9.70 3.70
CA LEU A 20 3.35 -10.45 2.94
C LEU A 20 4.65 -9.66 2.81
N LEU A 21 4.57 -8.36 2.53
CA LEU A 21 5.74 -7.50 2.40
C LEU A 21 6.46 -7.33 3.75
N TYR A 22 5.71 -7.10 4.82
CA TYR A 22 6.25 -7.01 6.18
C TYR A 22 6.95 -8.30 6.60
N THR A 23 6.27 -9.44 6.46
CA THR A 23 6.82 -10.76 6.85
C THR A 23 7.97 -11.17 5.92
N GLY A 24 7.85 -10.88 4.63
CA GLY A 24 8.87 -11.12 3.62
C GLY A 24 10.17 -10.37 3.90
N ALA A 25 10.10 -9.13 4.41
CA ALA A 25 11.27 -8.38 4.83
C ALA A 25 12.10 -9.11 5.89
N PHE A 26 11.46 -9.70 6.91
CA PHE A 26 12.16 -10.52 7.91
C PHE A 26 12.77 -11.76 7.27
N PHE A 27 12.00 -12.45 6.43
CA PHE A 27 12.44 -13.71 5.81
C PHE A 27 13.64 -13.54 4.89
N VAL A 28 13.65 -12.51 4.05
CA VAL A 28 14.75 -12.20 3.13
C VAL A 28 16.00 -11.81 3.92
N THR A 29 15.83 -11.06 5.01
CA THR A 29 16.97 -10.62 5.84
C THR A 29 17.54 -11.79 6.67
N GLN A 30 16.69 -12.62 7.28
CA GLN A 30 17.12 -13.81 8.03
C GLN A 30 17.83 -14.85 7.17
N ARG A 31 17.47 -14.95 5.88
CA ARG A 31 18.14 -15.84 4.93
C ARG A 31 19.43 -15.26 4.33
N GLY A 32 19.82 -14.06 4.75
CA GLY A 32 20.99 -13.37 4.20
C GLY A 32 20.84 -12.96 2.73
N LEU A 33 19.61 -12.92 2.21
CA LEU A 33 19.32 -12.51 0.84
C LEU A 33 19.33 -10.97 0.69
N ALA A 34 19.10 -10.25 1.80
CA ALA A 34 19.26 -8.81 1.89
C ALA A 34 20.22 -8.49 3.04
N THR A 35 21.25 -7.70 2.75
CA THR A 35 22.12 -7.12 3.78
C THR A 35 21.70 -5.68 4.02
N ILE A 36 21.40 -5.36 5.28
CA ILE A 36 21.14 -3.98 5.69
C ILE A 36 22.49 -3.36 6.01
N GLU A 37 22.93 -2.43 5.16
CA GLU A 37 24.15 -1.67 5.40
C GLU A 37 23.93 -0.70 6.57
N MET A 38 24.63 -0.93 7.68
CA MET A 38 24.51 -0.08 8.88
C MET A 38 25.20 1.26 8.65
N THR A 39 24.45 2.23 8.14
CA THR A 39 24.94 3.60 7.96
C THR A 39 24.91 4.36 9.29
N PRO A 40 25.83 5.32 9.51
CA PRO A 40 25.81 6.17 10.71
C PRO A 40 24.48 6.94 10.88
N GLU A 41 23.84 7.31 9.77
CA GLU A 41 22.51 7.92 9.74
C GLU A 41 21.46 6.96 10.33
N MET A 42 21.41 5.71 9.87
CA MET A 42 20.44 4.73 10.36
C MET A 42 20.61 4.47 11.86
N VAL A 43 21.86 4.38 12.34
CA VAL A 43 22.14 4.25 13.77
C VAL A 43 21.58 5.42 14.55
N GLY A 44 21.85 6.66 14.11
CA GLY A 44 21.35 7.86 14.76
C GLY A 44 19.82 7.95 14.78
N VAL A 45 19.14 7.53 13.71
CA VAL A 45 17.67 7.45 13.67
C VAL A 45 17.15 6.40 14.66
N ILE A 46 17.71 5.20 14.64
CA ILE A 46 17.30 4.11 15.53
C ILE A 46 17.43 4.51 17.00
N GLU A 47 18.57 5.06 17.39
CA GLU A 47 18.84 5.44 18.78
C GLU A 47 17.88 6.55 19.25
N ARG A 48 17.60 7.52 18.37
CA ARG A 48 16.65 8.61 18.63
C ARG A 48 15.22 8.09 18.76
N THR A 49 14.75 7.26 17.83
CA THR A 49 13.40 6.71 17.81
C THR A 49 13.17 5.74 18.97
N ALA A 50 14.17 4.92 19.30
CA ALA A 50 14.13 4.01 20.45
C ALA A 50 14.33 4.72 21.81
N ARG A 51 14.68 6.03 21.80
CA ARG A 51 14.97 6.84 22.98
C ARG A 51 16.04 6.24 23.89
N VAL A 52 17.08 5.69 23.27
CA VAL A 52 18.21 5.07 23.97
C VAL A 52 19.46 5.95 23.86
N ALA A 53 20.39 5.79 24.81
CA ALA A 53 21.64 6.54 24.78
C ALA A 53 22.50 6.10 23.58
N PRO A 54 23.22 7.03 22.91
CA PRO A 54 24.09 6.66 21.80
C PRO A 54 25.13 5.61 22.20
N GLY A 55 25.25 4.54 21.42
CA GLY A 55 26.16 3.42 21.67
C GLY A 55 25.74 2.47 22.79
N SER A 56 24.52 2.59 23.32
CA SER A 56 24.02 1.69 24.38
C SER A 56 23.52 0.33 23.85
N LEU A 57 23.19 0.24 22.57
CA LEU A 57 22.73 -0.99 21.94
C LEU A 57 23.91 -1.87 21.55
N SER A 58 23.83 -3.17 21.85
CA SER A 58 24.77 -4.13 21.28
C SER A 58 24.60 -4.23 19.76
N GLY A 59 25.63 -4.67 19.05
CA GLY A 59 25.59 -4.81 17.58
C GLY A 59 24.45 -5.71 17.09
N GLU A 60 24.09 -6.74 17.86
CA GLU A 60 22.97 -7.63 17.56
C GLU A 60 21.61 -6.94 17.74
N GLU A 61 21.42 -6.23 18.86
CA GLU A 61 20.19 -5.47 19.13
C GLU A 61 19.97 -4.37 18.09
N LEU A 62 21.05 -3.66 17.73
CA LEU A 62 21.06 -2.61 16.72
C LEU A 62 20.63 -3.18 15.35
N TYR A 63 21.19 -4.32 14.95
CA TYR A 63 20.83 -5.00 13.70
C TYR A 63 19.36 -5.44 13.71
N ASN A 64 18.92 -6.13 14.76
CA ASN A 64 17.53 -6.58 14.89
C ASN A 64 16.52 -5.42 14.84
N THR A 65 16.91 -4.28 15.40
CA THR A 65 16.11 -3.06 15.40
C THR A 65 16.08 -2.42 14.00
N ALA A 66 17.21 -2.39 13.30
CA ALA A 66 17.31 -1.92 11.92
C ALA A 66 16.42 -2.74 10.97
N VAL A 67 16.37 -4.07 11.13
CA VAL A 67 15.47 -4.94 10.35
C VAL A 67 14.01 -4.56 10.55
N ARG A 68 13.59 -4.35 11.80
CA ARG A 68 12.19 -4.00 12.13
C ARG A 68 11.80 -2.65 11.55
N TYR A 69 12.62 -1.62 11.74
CA TYR A 69 12.33 -0.29 11.20
C TYR A 69 12.40 -0.24 9.68
N SER A 70 13.29 -1.03 9.05
CA SER A 70 13.31 -1.17 7.59
C SER A 70 12.02 -1.84 7.07
N ALA A 71 11.55 -2.91 7.72
CA ALA A 71 10.30 -3.55 7.36
C ALA A 71 9.09 -2.61 7.53
N GLN A 72 9.07 -1.82 8.61
CA GLN A 72 8.04 -0.80 8.84
C GLN A 72 8.07 0.31 7.79
N THR A 73 9.26 0.86 7.49
CA THR A 73 9.44 1.89 6.47
C THR A 73 8.94 1.38 5.13
N ALA A 74 9.32 0.16 4.74
CA ALA A 74 8.87 -0.46 3.50
C ALA A 74 7.34 -0.64 3.43
N LEU A 75 6.72 -1.04 4.55
CA LEU A 75 5.27 -1.16 4.66
C LEU A 75 4.56 0.20 4.52
N VAL A 76 5.08 1.24 5.19
CA VAL A 76 4.57 2.60 5.07
C VAL A 76 4.70 3.10 3.63
N THR A 77 5.85 2.90 2.98
CA THR A 77 6.04 3.23 1.56
C THR A 77 5.00 2.54 0.68
N PHE A 78 4.77 1.24 0.88
CA PHE A 78 3.75 0.51 0.14
C PHE A 78 2.34 1.10 0.35
N PHE A 79 1.95 1.42 1.58
CA PHE A 79 0.66 2.03 1.87
C PHE A 79 0.51 3.44 1.31
N VAL A 80 1.55 4.26 1.36
CA VAL A 80 1.54 5.60 0.77
C VAL A 80 1.34 5.49 -0.75
N LEU A 81 2.12 4.65 -1.44
CA LEU A 81 2.02 4.49 -2.89
C LEU A 81 0.65 3.95 -3.31
N THR A 82 0.16 2.91 -2.64
CA THR A 82 -1.15 2.33 -2.95
C THR A 82 -2.31 3.27 -2.59
N GLY A 83 -2.22 4.03 -1.50
CA GLY A 83 -3.17 5.08 -1.14
C GLY A 83 -3.24 6.20 -2.18
N ILE A 84 -2.08 6.65 -2.68
CA ILE A 84 -2.03 7.63 -3.77
C ILE A 84 -2.63 7.04 -5.06
N LEU A 85 -2.34 5.78 -5.38
CA LEU A 85 -2.95 5.12 -6.55
C LEU A 85 -4.47 4.95 -6.39
N LEU A 86 -4.98 4.69 -5.19
CA LEU A 86 -6.42 4.65 -4.93
C LEU A 86 -7.10 5.97 -5.28
N MET A 87 -6.45 7.11 -5.03
CA MET A 87 -6.95 8.42 -5.45
C MET A 87 -7.15 8.49 -6.98
N VAL A 88 -6.18 7.99 -7.76
CA VAL A 88 -6.28 7.94 -9.23
C VAL A 88 -7.41 7.02 -9.68
N PHE A 89 -7.65 5.92 -8.96
CA PHE A 89 -8.74 5.02 -9.29
C PHE A 89 -10.13 5.55 -8.89
N ALA A 90 -10.20 6.36 -7.83
CA ALA A 90 -11.44 6.99 -7.40
C ALA A 90 -11.96 7.96 -8.47
N ASP A 91 -11.02 8.64 -9.13
CA ASP A 91 -11.29 9.57 -10.21
C ASP A 91 -10.40 9.27 -11.45
N PRO A 92 -10.82 8.33 -12.31
CA PRO A 92 -9.96 7.75 -13.32
C PRO A 92 -9.70 8.71 -14.51
N PRO A 93 -8.43 9.12 -14.77
CA PRO A 93 -8.10 10.04 -15.85
C PRO A 93 -8.21 9.41 -17.25
N VAL A 94 -8.03 8.09 -17.33
CA VAL A 94 -8.14 7.31 -18.57
C VAL A 94 -9.08 6.13 -18.38
N ARG A 95 -9.72 5.70 -19.49
CA ARG A 95 -10.66 4.55 -19.51
C ARG A 95 -10.05 3.26 -18.98
N TRP A 96 -8.72 3.14 -18.97
CA TRP A 96 -8.05 2.02 -18.35
C TRP A 96 -8.25 1.99 -16.82
N PHE A 97 -8.30 3.13 -16.12
CA PHE A 97 -8.60 3.17 -14.67
C PHE A 97 -10.11 3.16 -14.36
N ALA A 98 -10.97 3.36 -15.37
CA ALA A 98 -12.43 3.35 -15.22
C ALA A 98 -12.95 1.91 -15.00
N GLY A 99 -12.90 1.47 -13.74
CA GLY A 99 -13.50 0.21 -13.28
C GLY A 99 -14.38 0.39 -12.04
N GLY A 100 -14.07 1.35 -11.16
CA GLY A 100 -14.84 1.62 -9.95
C GLY A 100 -15.76 2.85 -9.99
N SER A 101 -15.59 3.74 -10.98
CA SER A 101 -16.32 5.01 -11.09
C SER A 101 -16.61 5.34 -12.57
N PRO A 102 -17.72 6.04 -12.90
CA PRO A 102 -18.01 6.46 -14.26
C PRO A 102 -16.89 7.35 -14.81
N PHE A 103 -16.43 7.05 -16.03
CA PHE A 103 -15.45 7.89 -16.71
C PHE A 103 -16.06 9.26 -17.06
N GLN A 104 -15.40 10.32 -16.63
CA GLN A 104 -15.71 11.70 -17.01
C GLN A 104 -14.47 12.29 -17.70
N HIS A 105 -14.67 12.82 -18.91
CA HIS A 105 -13.57 13.36 -19.72
C HIS A 105 -12.95 14.59 -19.02
N GLY A 106 -11.61 14.62 -18.91
CA GLY A 106 -10.87 15.82 -18.50
C GLY A 106 -10.35 15.86 -17.07
N GLN A 107 -10.50 14.79 -16.27
CA GLN A 107 -10.09 14.77 -14.86
C GLN A 107 -8.61 14.40 -14.65
N TRP A 108 -7.70 15.22 -15.21
CA TRP A 108 -6.25 15.01 -15.09
C TRP A 108 -5.67 15.45 -13.75
N LEU A 109 -6.42 16.23 -12.95
CA LEU A 109 -5.97 16.74 -11.67
C LEU A 109 -5.59 15.62 -10.70
N SER A 110 -6.40 14.56 -10.64
CA SER A 110 -6.15 13.40 -9.78
C SER A 110 -4.89 12.63 -10.19
N ALA A 111 -4.65 12.51 -11.49
CA ALA A 111 -3.43 11.91 -12.03
C ALA A 111 -2.18 12.76 -11.76
N ALA A 112 -2.27 14.07 -12.02
CA ALA A 112 -1.18 15.01 -11.80
C ALA A 112 -0.84 15.12 -10.29
N GLY A 113 -1.87 15.16 -9.44
CA GLY A 113 -1.72 15.11 -7.99
C GLY A 113 -1.03 13.84 -7.53
N ALA A 114 -1.42 12.68 -8.05
CA ALA A 114 -0.76 11.41 -7.73
C ALA A 114 0.73 11.39 -8.13
N VAL A 115 1.05 11.87 -9.34
CA VAL A 115 2.44 12.00 -9.78
C VAL A 115 3.22 12.97 -8.87
N ALA A 116 2.64 14.11 -8.52
CA ALA A 116 3.26 15.09 -7.64
C ALA A 116 3.48 14.53 -6.22
N LEU A 117 2.52 13.79 -5.68
CA LEU A 117 2.61 13.16 -4.35
C LEU A 117 3.64 12.03 -4.33
N ILE A 118 3.68 11.18 -5.36
CA ILE A 118 4.70 10.12 -5.47
C ILE A 118 6.08 10.76 -5.58
N ALA A 119 6.26 11.77 -6.45
CA ALA A 119 7.51 12.48 -6.59
C ALA A 119 7.95 13.14 -5.27
N GLY A 120 7.03 13.85 -4.60
CA GLY A 120 7.29 14.47 -3.30
C GLY A 120 7.66 13.45 -2.23
N TYR A 121 7.02 12.29 -2.20
CA TYR A 121 7.35 11.21 -1.29
C TYR A 121 8.75 10.64 -1.54
N TYR A 122 9.15 10.44 -2.81
CA TYR A 122 10.51 10.03 -3.12
C TYR A 122 11.55 11.10 -2.78
N VAL A 123 11.23 12.39 -2.91
CA VAL A 123 12.10 13.47 -2.42
C VAL A 123 12.29 13.36 -0.90
N VAL A 124 11.22 13.10 -0.14
CA VAL A 124 11.31 12.84 1.31
C VAL A 124 12.23 11.64 1.61
N LEU A 125 12.17 10.57 0.82
CA LEU A 125 13.05 9.40 0.99
C LEU A 125 14.52 9.65 0.59
N LEU A 126 14.79 10.62 -0.28
CA LEU A 126 16.15 10.91 -0.74
C LEU A 126 16.87 11.95 0.13
N VAL A 127 16.12 12.82 0.80
CA VAL A 127 16.68 13.89 1.65
C VAL A 127 16.78 13.40 3.10
N PRO A 128 18.00 13.20 3.66
CA PRO A 128 18.20 12.66 5.01
C PRO A 128 17.40 13.41 6.09
N GLY A 129 17.43 14.75 6.06
CA GLY A 129 16.71 15.57 7.04
C GLY A 129 15.19 15.39 7.00
N LEU A 130 14.61 15.10 5.84
CA LEU A 130 13.17 14.82 5.73
C LEU A 130 12.86 13.39 6.18
N ARG A 131 13.69 12.40 5.81
CA ARG A 131 13.56 11.03 6.34
C ARG A 131 13.54 11.01 7.86
N GLU A 132 14.50 11.70 8.49
CA GLU A 132 14.61 11.79 9.94
C GLU A 132 13.35 12.41 10.57
N PHE A 133 12.78 13.45 9.96
CA PHE A 133 11.55 14.09 10.45
C PHE A 133 10.35 13.12 10.44
N PHE A 134 10.27 12.23 9.45
CA PHE A 134 9.21 11.21 9.37
C PHE A 134 9.60 9.88 10.06
N GLU A 135 10.73 9.85 10.77
CA GLU A 135 11.27 8.64 11.42
C GLU A 135 11.45 7.45 10.44
N LEU A 136 11.75 7.75 9.17
CA LEU A 136 11.97 6.78 8.12
C LEU A 136 13.44 6.37 8.08
N VAL A 137 13.69 5.07 7.98
CA VAL A 137 15.05 4.52 7.92
C VAL A 137 15.47 4.35 6.45
N PRO A 138 16.75 4.61 6.08
CA PRO A 138 17.23 4.35 4.73
C PRO A 138 17.03 2.87 4.35
N LEU A 139 16.32 2.65 3.25
CA LEU A 139 15.99 1.32 2.76
C LEU A 139 17.03 0.81 1.75
N PRO A 140 17.42 -0.48 1.80
CA PRO A 140 18.24 -1.08 0.76
C PRO A 140 17.52 -1.08 -0.61
N PRO A 141 18.25 -1.11 -1.74
CA PRO A 141 17.65 -1.13 -3.08
C PRO A 141 16.68 -2.31 -3.30
N LEU A 142 16.97 -3.46 -2.70
CA LEU A 142 16.11 -4.65 -2.81
C LEU A 142 14.73 -4.43 -2.17
N PHE A 143 14.65 -3.67 -1.07
CA PHE A 143 13.37 -3.32 -0.44
C PHE A 143 12.56 -2.40 -1.35
N HIS A 144 13.19 -1.42 -1.99
CA HIS A 144 12.53 -0.57 -2.99
C HIS A 144 11.97 -1.38 -4.16
N ALA A 145 12.73 -2.35 -4.67
CA ALA A 145 12.27 -3.24 -5.72
C ALA A 145 11.08 -4.09 -5.27
N ALA A 146 11.14 -4.68 -4.07
CA ALA A 146 10.04 -5.46 -3.50
C ALA A 146 8.77 -4.62 -3.33
N ILE A 147 8.89 -3.38 -2.85
CA ILE A 147 7.76 -2.45 -2.71
C ILE A 147 7.17 -2.13 -4.08
N LEU A 148 7.98 -1.74 -5.06
CA LEU A 148 7.50 -1.43 -6.42
C LEU A 148 6.78 -2.62 -7.06
N VAL A 149 7.36 -3.83 -6.98
CA VAL A 149 6.72 -5.05 -7.48
C VAL A 149 5.39 -5.31 -6.78
N SER A 150 5.35 -5.14 -5.46
CA SER A 150 4.13 -5.35 -4.67
C SER A 150 3.06 -4.31 -4.97
N THR A 151 3.43 -3.05 -5.16
CA THR A 151 2.53 -1.96 -5.58
C THR A 151 1.97 -2.19 -6.98
N VAL A 152 2.81 -2.63 -7.92
CA VAL A 152 2.37 -2.96 -9.29
C VAL A 152 1.45 -4.18 -9.29
N LEU A 153 1.81 -5.22 -8.54
CA LEU A 153 0.96 -6.41 -8.37
C LEU A 153 -0.38 -6.03 -7.76
N TRP A 154 -0.38 -5.22 -6.69
CA TRP A 154 -1.59 -4.69 -6.07
C TRP A 154 -2.46 -3.94 -7.07
N LEU A 155 -1.87 -3.08 -7.91
CA LEU A 155 -2.59 -2.32 -8.93
C LEU A 155 -3.34 -3.24 -9.90
N PHE A 156 -2.67 -4.30 -10.39
CA PHE A 156 -3.29 -5.27 -11.29
C PHE A 156 -4.38 -6.10 -10.62
N LEU A 157 -4.14 -6.55 -9.37
CA LEU A 157 -5.13 -7.31 -8.60
C LEU A 157 -6.36 -6.45 -8.28
N GLN A 158 -6.16 -5.19 -7.91
CA GLN A 158 -7.23 -4.24 -7.64
C GLN A 158 -8.11 -4.06 -8.87
N ARG A 159 -7.46 -3.85 -10.02
CA ARG A 159 -8.14 -3.75 -11.31
C ARG A 159 -8.93 -5.01 -11.65
N TYR A 160 -8.34 -6.18 -11.42
CA TYR A 160 -9.01 -7.46 -11.68
C TYR A 160 -10.22 -7.64 -10.76
N ALA A 161 -10.08 -7.34 -9.48
CA ALA A 161 -11.14 -7.47 -8.49
C ALA A 161 -12.38 -6.66 -8.86
N TRP A 162 -12.20 -5.45 -9.41
CA TRP A 162 -13.30 -4.65 -9.92
C TRP A 162 -13.87 -5.15 -11.23
N ARG A 163 -13.04 -5.59 -12.19
CA ARG A 163 -13.57 -6.10 -13.47
C ARG A 163 -14.32 -7.41 -13.34
N ALA A 164 -13.97 -8.22 -12.35
CA ALA A 164 -14.63 -9.49 -12.10
C ALA A 164 -15.81 -9.39 -11.13
N ASN A 165 -16.18 -8.18 -10.68
CA ASN A 165 -17.20 -7.92 -9.66
C ASN A 165 -17.11 -8.91 -8.48
N LEU A 166 -15.89 -9.16 -7.98
CA LEU A 166 -15.64 -10.25 -7.04
C LEU A 166 -16.50 -10.14 -5.77
N LEU A 167 -16.82 -8.92 -5.35
CA LEU A 167 -17.71 -8.69 -4.21
C LEU A 167 -19.15 -9.10 -4.50
N GLU A 168 -19.71 -8.74 -5.65
CA GLU A 168 -21.07 -9.12 -6.02
C GLU A 168 -21.20 -10.63 -6.14
N ARG A 169 -20.15 -11.28 -6.69
CA ARG A 169 -20.07 -12.73 -6.82
C ARG A 169 -19.84 -13.45 -5.49
N PHE A 170 -19.17 -12.81 -4.53
CA PHE A 170 -18.92 -13.39 -3.20
C PHE A 170 -20.10 -13.17 -2.23
N LEU A 171 -20.81 -12.05 -2.37
CA LEU A 171 -21.97 -11.70 -1.54
C LEU A 171 -23.30 -12.25 -2.08
N ASP A 172 -23.29 -12.90 -3.25
CA ASP A 172 -24.42 -13.57 -3.90
C ASP A 172 -25.72 -12.75 -3.84
N ILE A 173 -25.60 -11.43 -4.12
CA ILE A 173 -26.71 -10.49 -3.96
C ILE A 173 -27.80 -10.86 -4.99
N PRO A 174 -29.00 -11.29 -4.56
CA PRO A 174 -30.07 -11.67 -5.48
C PRO A 174 -30.50 -10.45 -6.31
N HIS A 175 -30.54 -10.60 -7.62
CA HIS A 175 -31.17 -9.61 -8.48
C HIS A 175 -32.66 -9.52 -8.12
N GLY A 176 -33.18 -8.30 -7.94
CA GLY A 176 -34.54 -8.03 -7.45
C GLY A 176 -35.70 -8.52 -8.33
N ASP A 177 -35.46 -9.30 -9.38
CA ASP A 177 -36.49 -9.90 -10.24
C ASP A 177 -37.43 -10.86 -9.47
N ASN A 178 -36.98 -11.40 -8.34
CA ASN A 178 -37.76 -12.35 -7.54
C ASN A 178 -38.76 -11.68 -6.56
N ILE A 179 -38.70 -10.35 -6.38
CA ILE A 179 -39.59 -9.65 -5.43
C ILE A 179 -40.96 -9.37 -6.08
N SER A 180 -41.01 -9.21 -7.40
CA SER A 180 -42.28 -8.96 -8.12
C SER A 180 -43.18 -10.20 -8.16
N ALA A 181 -42.59 -11.40 -8.28
CA ALA A 181 -43.33 -12.66 -8.33
C ALA A 181 -44.03 -13.02 -7.01
N ALA A 182 -43.46 -12.63 -5.86
CA ALA A 182 -44.05 -12.92 -4.55
C ALA A 182 -45.25 -12.00 -4.21
N LYS A 183 -45.38 -10.85 -4.88
CA LYS A 183 -46.49 -9.91 -4.63
C LYS A 183 -47.75 -10.26 -5.41
N THR A 184 -47.66 -11.05 -6.47
CA THR A 184 -48.79 -11.44 -7.32
C THR A 184 -49.55 -12.69 -6.84
N ASP A 185 -49.00 -13.45 -5.88
CA ASP A 185 -49.62 -14.69 -5.38
C ASP A 185 -50.35 -14.50 -4.02
N GLY A 186 -50.35 -13.28 -3.48
CA GLY A 186 -50.97 -12.95 -2.19
C GLY A 186 -52.29 -12.18 -2.27
N SER A 187 -52.87 -12.02 -3.47
CA SER A 187 -54.15 -11.35 -3.67
C SER A 187 -55.21 -12.31 -4.22
N VAL A 188 -55.71 -13.20 -3.36
CA VAL A 188 -57.05 -13.82 -3.48
C VAL A 188 -57.67 -13.89 -2.10
#